data_AF-A0A918MI54-F1
#
_entry.id   AF-A0A918MI54-F1
#
_cell.length_a   1.000
_cell.length_b   1.000
_cell.length_c   1.000
_cell.angle_alpha   90.00
_cell.angle_beta   90.00
_cell.angle_gamma   90.00
#
_symmetry.space_group_name_H-M   'P 1'
#
loop_
_entity.id
_entity.type
_entity.pdbx_description
1 polymer ?
#
loop_
_entity_poly.entity_id
_entity_poly.type
_entity_poly.pdbx_seq_one_letter_code
_entity_poly.pdbx_strand_id
1 'polypeptide(L)'
;MTGPTPYLHGNCDPCAACELRREMQDTAPIIRAPIPCNVCGGRGYLPLSAAEIVRRTVIEARRIYWPMVAERQQQQQQMEAR
;
A
#
# COMPACT_ATOMS: atom_id res chain seq x y z
N MET A 1 -7.41 -11.02 -17.90
CA MET A 1 -7.32 -9.94 -16.90
C MET A 1 -8.15 -10.35 -15.70
N THR A 2 -7.56 -11.02 -14.71
CA THR A 2 -8.27 -11.60 -13.54
C THR A 2 -7.64 -11.14 -12.22
N GLY A 3 -7.07 -9.93 -12.22
CA GLY A 3 -6.52 -9.29 -11.02
C GLY A 3 -7.57 -8.40 -10.33
N PRO A 4 -7.44 -8.18 -9.02
CA PRO A 4 -8.31 -7.27 -8.27
C PRO A 4 -8.29 -5.87 -8.90
N THR A 5 -9.46 -5.24 -8.95
CA THR A 5 -9.62 -3.92 -9.57
C THR A 5 -8.80 -2.87 -8.78
N PRO A 6 -8.05 -1.99 -9.47
CA PRO A 6 -7.25 -0.96 -8.82
C PRO A 6 -8.10 0.15 -8.20
N TYR A 7 -9.40 0.19 -8.50
CA TYR A 7 -10.34 1.21 -8.02
C TYR A 7 -10.89 0.93 -6.61
N LEU A 8 -10.59 -0.23 -6.02
CA LEU A 8 -10.97 -0.56 -4.65
C LEU A 8 -9.90 -0.06 -3.68
N HIS A 9 -10.35 0.59 -2.60
CA HIS A 9 -9.48 1.08 -1.54
C HIS A 9 -8.66 -0.07 -0.92
N GLY A 10 -7.35 0.13 -0.77
CA GLY A 10 -6.43 -0.87 -0.21
C GLY A 10 -5.86 -1.88 -1.22
N ASN A 11 -6.24 -1.80 -2.50
CA ASN A 11 -5.72 -2.70 -3.54
C ASN A 11 -4.48 -2.17 -4.27
N CYS A 12 -4.09 -0.93 -4.02
CA CYS A 12 -2.92 -0.32 -4.64
C CYS A 12 -2.13 0.48 -3.62
N ASP A 13 -0.82 0.57 -3.84
CA ASP A 13 0.05 1.53 -3.16
C ASP A 13 0.25 2.77 -4.04
N PRO A 14 0.45 3.96 -3.45
CA PRO A 14 0.86 5.12 -4.23
C PRO A 14 2.23 4.87 -4.88
N CYS A 15 2.43 5.41 -6.07
CA CYS A 15 3.71 5.29 -6.75
C CYS A 15 4.71 6.29 -6.15
N ALA A 16 5.67 5.80 -5.37
CA ALA A 16 6.72 6.62 -4.74
C ALA A 16 7.48 7.52 -5.74
N ALA A 17 7.73 7.03 -6.96
CA ALA A 17 8.36 7.84 -8.01
C ALA A 17 7.49 9.03 -8.46
N CYS A 18 6.17 8.87 -8.45
CA CYS A 18 5.24 9.97 -8.73
C CYS A 18 5.13 10.93 -7.55
N GLU A 19 5.18 10.44 -6.30
CA GLU A 19 5.21 11.29 -5.11
C GLU A 19 6.47 12.17 -5.09
N LEU A 20 7.64 11.59 -5.35
CA LEU A 20 8.91 12.33 -5.48
C LEU A 20 8.87 13.37 -6.62
N ARG A 21 8.25 13.04 -7.76
CA ARG A 21 8.08 14.01 -8.86
C ARG A 21 7.19 15.19 -8.47
N ARG A 22 6.20 15.01 -7.60
CA ARG A 22 5.33 16.10 -7.13
C ARG A 22 6.06 17.07 -6.21
N GLU A 23 7.02 16.59 -5.40
CA GLU A 23 7.84 17.43 -4.53
C GLU A 23 8.84 18.30 -5.32
N MET A 24 9.28 17.82 -6.48
CA MET A 24 10.33 18.43 -7.30
C MET A 24 9.80 19.24 -8.50
N GLN A 25 8.47 19.42 -8.62
CA GLN A 25 7.89 20.10 -9.76
C GLN A 25 8.09 21.62 -9.66
N ASP A 26 8.99 22.14 -10.48
CA ASP A 26 9.05 23.56 -10.84
C ASP A 26 7.66 23.98 -11.38
N THR A 27 7.02 24.93 -10.70
CA THR A 27 5.68 25.43 -11.02
C THR A 27 5.70 26.47 -12.13
N ALA A 28 6.88 26.81 -12.67
CA ALA A 28 7.00 27.66 -13.83
C ALA A 28 6.18 27.09 -15.01
N PRO A 29 5.37 27.92 -15.69
CA PRO A 29 4.49 27.47 -16.76
C PRO A 29 5.31 27.11 -18.01
N ILE A 30 5.80 25.88 -18.06
CA ILE A 30 6.40 25.28 -19.25
C ILE A 30 5.43 24.23 -19.75
N ILE A 31 4.71 24.53 -20.83
CA ILE A 31 3.81 23.57 -21.48
C ILE A 31 4.68 22.50 -22.15
N ARG A 32 4.77 21.33 -21.51
CA ARG A 32 5.39 20.13 -22.07
C ARG A 32 4.37 19.00 -22.12
N ALA A 33 4.50 18.11 -23.10
CA ALA A 33 3.72 16.89 -23.11
C ALA A 33 4.00 16.09 -21.82
N PRO A 34 2.97 15.52 -21.16
CA PRO A 34 3.17 14.75 -19.94
C PRO A 34 3.99 13.50 -20.25
N ILE A 35 5.18 13.42 -19.65
CA ILE A 35 6.04 12.23 -19.77
C ILE A 35 5.52 11.17 -18.79
N PRO A 36 5.05 10.00 -19.28
CA PRO A 36 4.55 8.95 -18.39
C PRO A 36 5.65 8.50 -17.42
N CYS A 37 5.25 8.16 -16.19
CA CYS A 37 6.19 7.64 -15.21
C CYS A 37 6.66 6.24 -15.63
N ASN A 38 7.97 6.01 -15.67
CA ASN A 38 8.54 4.69 -16.05
C ASN A 38 8.16 3.57 -15.08
N VAL A 39 7.75 3.90 -13.85
CA VAL A 39 7.41 2.92 -12.82
C VAL A 39 5.93 2.51 -12.91
N CYS A 40 5.01 3.47 -12.87
CA CYS A 40 3.55 3.18 -12.87
C CYS A 40 2.87 3.31 -14.24
N GLY A 41 3.60 3.75 -15.27
CA GLY A 41 3.06 4.05 -16.60
C GLY A 41 2.15 5.28 -16.62
N GLY A 42 2.28 6.19 -15.64
CA GLY A 42 1.43 7.39 -15.52
C GLY A 42 0.12 7.18 -14.72
N ARG A 43 -0.10 6.00 -14.14
CA ARG A 43 -1.29 5.72 -13.31
C ARG A 43 -1.27 6.40 -11.93
N GLY A 44 -0.08 6.66 -11.39
CA GLY A 44 0.09 7.24 -10.06
C GLY A 44 0.00 6.23 -8.90
N TYR A 45 -0.38 5.00 -9.18
CA TYR A 45 -0.49 3.91 -8.21
C TYR A 45 0.07 2.61 -8.78
N LEU A 46 0.44 1.69 -7.89
CA LEU A 46 0.94 0.35 -8.18
C LEU A 46 -0.02 -0.69 -7.61
N PRO A 47 -0.60 -1.57 -8.44
CA PRO A 47 -1.54 -2.58 -7.97
C PRO A 47 -0.83 -3.63 -7.13
N LEU A 48 -1.46 -4.03 -6.04
CA LEU A 48 -1.01 -5.12 -5.18
C LEU A 48 -1.42 -6.46 -5.79
N SER A 49 -0.65 -7.50 -5.45
CA SER A 49 -1.06 -8.87 -5.73
C SER A 49 -2.26 -9.26 -4.86
N ALA A 50 -3.08 -10.20 -5.33
CA ALA A 50 -4.20 -10.71 -4.54
C ALA A 50 -3.75 -11.28 -3.17
N ALA A 51 -2.59 -11.95 -3.14
CA ALA A 51 -2.02 -12.48 -1.90
C ALA A 51 -1.65 -11.36 -0.90
N GLU A 52 -1.08 -10.26 -1.39
CA GLU A 52 -0.71 -9.12 -0.54
C GLU A 52 -1.95 -8.39 -0.02
N ILE A 53 -2.98 -8.23 -0.85
CA ILE A 53 -4.26 -7.65 -0.44
C ILE A 53 -4.86 -8.46 0.70
N VAL A 54 -5.02 -9.78 0.52
CA VAL A 54 -5.57 -10.66 1.56
C VAL A 54 -4.74 -10.59 2.83
N ARG A 55 -3.40 -10.62 2.72
CA ARG A 55 -2.51 -10.53 3.87
C ARG A 55 -2.73 -9.24 4.66
N ARG A 56 -2.73 -8.08 3.99
CA ARG A 56 -2.95 -6.78 4.64
C ARG A 56 -4.33 -6.68 5.29
N THR A 57 -5.37 -7.15 4.60
CA THR A 57 -6.74 -7.17 5.13
C THR A 57 -6.84 -8.02 6.40
N VAL A 58 -6.23 -9.22 6.42
CA VAL A 58 -6.26 -10.09 7.60
C VAL A 58 -5.51 -9.49 8.78
N ILE A 59 -4.35 -8.85 8.53
CA ILE A 59 -3.59 -8.14 9.58
C ILE A 59 -4.45 -7.04 10.20
N GLU A 60 -5.08 -6.20 9.36
CA GLU A 60 -5.89 -5.09 9.84
C GLU A 60 -7.18 -5.56 10.54
N ALA A 61 -7.82 -6.60 10.01
CA ALA A 61 -8.97 -7.22 10.65
C ALA A 61 -8.63 -7.82 12.02
N ARG A 62 -7.45 -8.45 12.16
CA ARG A 62 -6.96 -8.92 13.48
C ARG A 62 -6.80 -7.78 14.46
N ARG A 63 -6.22 -6.66 14.02
CA ARG A 63 -6.01 -5.46 14.85
C ARG A 63 -7.34 -4.86 15.33
N ILE A 64 -8.33 -4.77 14.46
CA ILE A 64 -9.61 -4.12 14.74
C ILE A 64 -10.57 -5.04 15.52
N TYR A 65 -10.69 -6.31 15.12
CA TYR A 65 -11.75 -7.20 15.61
C TYR A 65 -11.29 -8.23 16.66
N TRP A 66 -9.98 -8.50 16.78
CA TRP A 66 -9.45 -9.52 17.70
C TRP A 66 -8.28 -9.03 18.59
N PRO A 67 -8.35 -7.84 19.22
CA PRO A 67 -7.25 -7.31 20.03
C PRO A 67 -6.82 -8.26 21.17
N MET A 68 -7.78 -8.91 21.83
CA MET A 68 -7.50 -9.86 22.93
C MET A 68 -6.75 -11.14 22.50
N VAL A 69 -6.74 -11.46 21.21
CA VAL A 69 -5.96 -12.60 20.69
C VAL A 69 -4.49 -12.21 20.58
N ALA A 70 -4.20 -10.98 20.14
CA ALA A 70 -2.85 -10.45 20.07
C ALA A 70 -2.24 -10.33 21.48
N GLU A 71 -3.01 -9.82 22.45
CA GLU A 71 -2.60 -9.73 23.85
C GLU A 71 -2.23 -11.09 24.46
N ARG A 72 -3.05 -12.12 24.22
CA ARG A 72 -2.78 -13.49 24.70
C ARG A 72 -1.53 -14.09 24.06
N GLN A 73 -1.32 -13.88 22.76
CA GLN A 73 -0.10 -14.35 22.08
C GLN A 73 1.16 -13.68 22.64
N GLN A 74 1.08 -12.38 22.93
CA GLN A 74 2.20 -11.62 23.48
C GLN A 74 2.54 -12.05 24.91
N GLN A 75 1.53 -12.32 25.75
CA GLN A 75 1.72 -12.88 27.09
C GLN A 75 2.35 -14.27 27.06
N GLN A 76 1.96 -15.11 26.10
CA GLN A 76 2.49 -16.46 25.97
C GLN A 76 3.97 -16.46 25.53
N GLN A 77 4.35 -15.59 24.59
CA GLN A 77 5.75 -15.40 24.19
C GLN A 77 6.62 -14.91 25.34
N GLN A 78 6.10 -14.04 26.21
CA GLN A 78 6.80 -13.56 27.40
C GLN A 78 7.00 -14.65 28.46
N MET A 79 6.06 -15.59 28.59
CA MET A 79 6.17 -16.74 29.48
C MET A 79 7.18 -17.77 28.98
N GLU A 80 7.25 -18.01 27.66
CA GLU A 80 8.20 -18.95 27.05
C GLU A 80 9.64 -18.42 27.02
N ALA A 81 9.82 -17.09 27.02
CA ALA A 81 11.13 -16.46 27.00
C ALA A 81 11.80 -16.32 28.39
N ARG A 82 11.15 -16.81 29.46
CA ARG A 82 11.56 -16.65 30.85
C ARG A 82 11.94 -17.98 31.48
#